data_AF-A0A2G1Y6N2-F1
#
_entry.id   AF-A0A2G1Y6N2-F1
#
_cell.length_a   1.000
_cell.length_b   1.000
_cell.length_c   1.000
_cell.angle_alpha   90.00
_cell.angle_beta   90.00
_cell.angle_gamma   90.00
#
_symmetry.space_group_name_H-M   'P 1'
#
loop_
_entity.id
_entity.type
_entity.pdbx_description
1 polymer ?
#
loop_
_entity_poly.entity_id
_entity_poly.type
_entity_poly.pdbx_seq_one_letter_code
_entity_poly.pdbx_strand_id
1 'polypeptide(L)' 'MFSAIYIEEEVANTARVAKILARFPDIPKIHCDRFGEVFNRRAQNFRLQKKAPALILAKKYGNLVLPKHSRPWS' A
#
# COMPACT_ATOMS: atom_id res chain seq x y z
N MET A 1 -2.26 13.35 6.40
CA MET A 1 -2.72 12.35 7.39
C MET A 1 -3.25 11.14 6.64
N PHE A 2 -2.94 9.92 7.08
CA PHE A 2 -3.43 8.71 6.39
C PHE A 2 -4.86 8.39 6.82
N SER A 3 -5.67 7.93 5.88
CA SER A 3 -7.07 7.57 6.13
C SER A 3 -7.24 6.15 6.69
N ALA A 4 -6.39 5.22 6.27
CA ALA A 4 -6.39 3.83 6.70
C ALA A 4 -5.00 3.21 6.50
N ILE A 5 -4.73 2.12 7.24
CA ILE A 5 -3.57 1.25 7.08
C ILE A 5 -4.05 -0.10 6.59
N TYR A 6 -3.68 -0.47 5.37
CA TYR A 6 -3.89 -1.81 4.82
C TYR A 6 -2.69 -2.69 5.16
N ILE A 7 -2.93 -3.89 5.66
CA ILE A 7 -1.91 -4.81 6.15
C ILE A 7 -2.12 -6.15 5.47
N GLU A 8 -1.11 -6.65 4.76
CA GLU A 8 -1.16 -8.01 4.24
C GLU A 8 -1.04 -9.02 5.39
N GLU A 9 -1.88 -10.06 5.38
CA GLU A 9 -1.87 -11.10 6.43
C GLU A 9 -0.47 -11.72 6.59
N GLU A 10 0.24 -11.90 5.48
CA GLU A 10 1.59 -12.46 5.47
C GLU A 10 2.62 -11.61 6.23
N VAL A 11 2.46 -10.28 6.27
CA VAL A 11 3.37 -9.38 7.01
C VAL A 11 2.84 -8.99 8.38
N ALA A 12 1.56 -9.27 8.67
CA ALA A 12 0.90 -8.88 9.91
C ALA A 12 1.65 -9.35 11.16
N ASN A 13 2.24 -10.56 11.11
CA ASN A 13 3.00 -11.16 12.23
C ASN A 13 4.47 -10.69 12.33
N THR A 14 4.90 -9.72 11.53
CA THR A 14 6.28 -9.25 11.56
C THR A 14 6.48 -8.17 12.62
N ALA A 15 7.56 -8.25 13.40
CA ALA A 15 7.92 -7.23 14.41
C ALA A 15 8.00 -5.80 13.84
N ARG A 16 8.38 -5.66 12.56
CA ARG A 16 8.40 -4.37 11.86
C ARG A 16 7.01 -3.77 11.69
N VAL A 17 6.01 -4.59 11.33
CA VAL A 17 4.62 -4.16 11.17
C VAL A 17 4.06 -3.76 12.53
N ALA A 18 4.26 -4.57 13.57
CA ALA A 18 3.86 -4.22 14.93
C ALA A 18 4.42 -2.85 15.40
N LYS A 19 5.71 -2.58 15.13
CA LYS A 19 6.34 -1.27 15.45
C LYS A 19 5.70 -0.10 14.70
N ILE A 20 5.27 -0.31 13.45
CA ILE A 20 4.59 0.73 12.67
C ILE A 20 3.18 0.96 13.20
N LEU A 21 2.45 -0.11 13.51
CA LEU A 21 1.09 -0.02 14.06
C LEU A 21 1.07 0.66 15.43
N ALA A 22 2.11 0.48 16.25
CA ALA A 22 2.25 1.17 17.52
C ALA A 22 2.42 2.70 17.37
N ARG A 23 2.94 3.17 16.22
CA ARG A 23 3.08 4.61 15.93
C ARG A 23 1.78 5.25 15.43
N PHE A 24 0.82 4.44 14.99
CA PHE A 24 -0.46 4.87 14.43
C PHE A 24 -1.63 4.15 15.10
N PRO A 25 -1.86 4.37 16.41
CA PRO A 25 -2.94 3.72 17.14
C PRO A 25 -4.33 4.13 16.64
N ASP A 26 -4.49 5.40 16.24
CA ASP A 26 -5.78 6.01 15.91
C ASP A 26 -6.25 5.78 14.48
N ILE A 27 -5.42 5.16 13.64
CA ILE A 27 -5.73 4.94 12.23
C ILE A 27 -6.39 3.56 12.04
N PRO A 28 -7.50 3.46 11.29
CA PRO A 28 -8.14 2.18 10.97
C PRO A 28 -7.16 1.20 10.33
N LYS A 29 -7.14 -0.04 10.82
CA LYS A 29 -6.27 -1.13 10.37
C LYS A 29 -7.12 -2.16 9.64
N ILE A 30 -6.83 -2.39 8.36
CA ILE A 30 -7.59 -3.30 7.50
C ILE A 30 -6.65 -4.41 7.06
N HIS A 31 -6.96 -5.65 7.44
CA HIS A 31 -6.22 -6.83 7.02
C HIS A 31 -6.73 -7.32 5.66
N CYS A 32 -5.82 -7.71 4.76
CA CYS A 32 -6.14 -8.23 3.43
C CYS A 32 -5.16 -9.33 3.05
N ASP A 33 -5.56 -10.29 2.22
CA ASP A 33 -4.66 -11.36 1.75
C ASP A 33 -3.56 -10.82 0.83
N ARG A 34 -3.95 -10.14 -0.26
CA ARG A 34 -3.01 -9.48 -1.18
C ARG A 34 -3.43 -8.08 -1.54
N PHE A 35 -2.50 -7.15 -1.40
CA PHE A 35 -2.64 -5.77 -1.82
C PHE A 35 -2.99 -5.65 -3.30
N GLY A 36 -2.35 -6.47 -4.16
CA GLY A 36 -2.58 -6.44 -5.60
C GLY A 36 -4.03 -6.71 -6.01
N GLU A 37 -4.76 -7.52 -5.25
CA GLU A 37 -6.16 -7.84 -5.53
C GLU A 37 -7.11 -6.73 -5.07
N VAL A 38 -6.77 -6.07 -3.96
CA VAL A 38 -7.50 -4.89 -3.45
C VAL A 38 -7.28 -3.68 -4.36
N PHE A 39 -6.07 -3.52 -4.91
CA PHE A 39 -5.69 -2.35 -5.72
C PHE A 39 -5.96 -2.47 -7.21
N ASN A 40 -6.14 -3.67 -7.75
CA ASN A 40 -6.43 -3.89 -9.17
C ASN A 40 -7.93 -4.00 -9.49
N ARG A 41 -8.83 -3.58 -8.58
CA ARG A 41 -10.26 -3.52 -8.88
C ARG A 41 -10.54 -2.41 -9.90
N ARG A 42 -11.18 -2.79 -11.01
CA ARG A 42 -11.47 -2.03 -12.25
C ARG A 42 -12.23 -0.70 -12.09
N ALA A 43 -12.46 -0.23 -10.86
CA ALA A 43 -13.21 0.99 -10.53
C ALA A 43 -12.54 1.83 -9.41
N GLN A 44 -11.21 1.81 -9.30
CA GLN A 44 -10.52 2.69 -8.35
C GLN A 44 -10.62 4.16 -8.75
N ASN A 45 -11.28 4.97 -7.93
CA ASN A 45 -11.40 6.40 -8.13
C ASN A 45 -10.13 7.10 -7.61
N PHE A 46 -9.13 7.24 -8.48
CA PHE A 46 -7.84 7.90 -8.21
C PHE A 46 -7.97 9.26 -7.50
N ARG A 47 -9.04 10.02 -7.80
CA ARG A 47 -9.30 11.32 -7.18
C ARG A 47 -9.59 11.21 -5.69
N LEU A 48 -10.25 10.14 -5.23
CA LEU A 48 -10.51 9.91 -3.81
C LEU A 48 -9.22 9.51 -3.07
N GLN A 49 -8.36 8.69 -3.69
CA GLN A 49 -7.07 8.31 -3.11
C GLN A 49 -6.13 9.51 -2.92
N LYS A 50 -6.12 10.46 -3.88
CA LYS A 50 -5.33 11.70 -3.75
C LYS A 50 -5.79 12.59 -2.58
N LYS A 51 -7.08 12.56 -2.24
CA LYS A 51 -7.62 13.34 -1.12
C LYS A 51 -7.37 12.67 0.24
N ALA A 52 -7.34 11.35 0.27
CA ALA A 52 -7.24 10.55 1.49
C ALA A 52 -6.23 9.41 1.29
N PRO A 53 -4.91 9.70 1.37
CA PRO A 53 -3.89 8.69 1.14
C PRO A 53 -3.98 7.58 2.19
N ALA A 54 -3.89 6.33 1.77
CA ALA A 54 -3.81 5.17 2.66
C ALA A 54 -2.35 4.67 2.75
N LEU A 55 -1.98 4.13 3.90
CA LEU A 55 -0.71 3.45 4.09
C LEU A 55 -0.88 1.96 3.81
N ILE A 56 0.07 1.35 3.12
CA ILE A 56 0.01 -0.06 2.75
C ILE A 56 1.26 -0.75 3.30
N LEU A 57 1.04 -1.77 4.12
CA LEU A 57 2.06 -2.65 4.65
C LEU A 57 1.92 -4.00 3.94
N ALA A 58 2.72 -4.19 2.91
CA ALA A 58 2.74 -5.38 2.07
C ALA A 58 4.15 -5.96 2.00
N LYS A 59 4.26 -7.25 1.68
CA LYS A 59 5.55 -7.86 1.40
C LYS A 59 6.02 -7.38 0.03
N LYS A 60 7.27 -6.93 -0.06
CA LYS A 60 7.85 -6.56 -1.36
C LYS A 60 8.12 -7.83 -2.17
N TYR A 61 7.26 -8.10 -3.14
CA TYR A 61 7.44 -9.18 -4.12
C TYR A 61 8.15 -8.64 -5.37
N GLY A 62 9.46 -8.92 -5.48
CA GLY A 62 10.24 -8.66 -6.68
C GLY A 62 10.76 -7.22 -6.87
N ASN A 63 11.82 -7.09 -7.66
CA ASN A 63 12.36 -5.82 -8.13
C ASN A 63 11.55 -5.36 -9.36
N LEU A 64 10.32 -4.90 -9.17
CA LEU A 64 9.60 -4.17 -10.22
C LEU A 64 10.18 -2.75 -10.30
N VAL A 65 11.38 -2.65 -10.86
CA VAL A 65 11.88 -1.37 -11.38
C VAL A 65 11.09 -1.18 -12.66
N LEU A 66 10.14 -0.24 -12.66
CA LEU A 66 9.54 0.21 -13.93
C LEU A 66 10.71 0.61 -14.83
N PRO A 67 10.90 -0.03 -16.01
CA PRO A 67 11.94 0.42 -16.92
C PRO A 67 11.66 1.90 -17.20
N LYS A 68 12.64 2.73 -16.86
CA LYS A 68 12.59 4.17 -17.10
C LYS A 68 12.51 4.32 -18.61
N HIS A 69 11.33 4.66 -19.15
CA HIS A 69 11.18 5.05 -20.54
C HIS A 69 11.98 6.34 -20.74
N SER A 70 13.26 6.22 -21.05
CA SER A 70 14.03 7.28 -21.69
C SER A 70 13.51 7.40 -23.13
N ARG A 71 12.51 8.26 -23.36
CA ARG A 71 12.28 8.78 -24.71
C ARG A 71 13.36 9.83 -24.97
N PRO A 72 14.23 9.67 -25.99
CA PRO A 72 14.90 10.82 -26.55
C PRO A 72 13.85 11.63 -27.30
N TRP A 73 13.72 12.92 -26.98
CA TRP A 73 12.99 13.85 -27.82
C TRP A 73 13.78 13.98 -29.13
N SER A 74 13.16 13.62 -30.24
CA SER A 74 13.61 13.95 -31.59
C SER A 74 13.31 15.41 -31.89
#